data_AF-K2JE38-F1
#
_entry.id   AF-K2JE38-F1
#
_cell.length_a   1.000
_cell.length_b   1.000
_cell.length_c   1.000
_cell.angle_alpha   90.00
_cell.angle_beta   90.00
_cell.angle_gamma   90.00
#
_symmetry.space_group_name_H-M   'P 1'
#
loop_
_entity.id
_entity.type
_entity.pdbx_description
1 polymer ?
#
loop_
_entity_poly.entity_id
_entity_poly.type
_entity_poly.pdbx_seq_one_letter_code
_entity_poly.pdbx_strand_id
1 'polypeptide(L)'
;APPPPAAAEMAVPVRADLEAAVRTADLRLFQAMARGLADRRKYLDAMARALGDPQTLLGTAVQRLDVAAERLENGVAAGLRQRQSDVAARAARLVHPRQLLAAKGQALAAGTRALDQAMAGQLDRSRARRDRVAARLHPGLFASELRVAAERVRRAAADLDGSTGRLLKAADDRLRAQGRLLESYSFRNVLDRGFALVRDADGRVVRRAADTSDGQPVSLHFADGVAGAVIGSPGTDAPTKPRPAPKAAPKATPAASSPSPKQGSLL
;
A
#
# COMPACT_ATOMS: atom_id res chain seq x y z
N ALA A 1 25.02 149.90 118.68
CA ALA A 1 26.27 149.29 118.17
C ALA A 1 26.42 147.90 118.77
N PRO A 2 26.95 146.88 118.07
CA PRO A 2 26.89 146.55 116.63
C PRO A 2 26.38 145.08 116.37
N PRO A 3 26.28 144.63 115.09
CA PRO A 3 25.60 143.41 114.57
C PRO A 3 26.62 142.22 114.36
N PRO A 4 26.45 141.14 113.53
CA PRO A 4 25.48 140.89 112.43
C PRO A 4 25.05 139.39 112.27
N PRO A 5 25.01 138.74 111.09
CA PRO A 5 23.84 138.37 110.29
C PRO A 5 23.79 136.86 110.00
N ALA A 6 24.08 136.01 111.00
CA ALA A 6 24.44 134.60 110.77
C ALA A 6 23.31 133.68 110.24
N ALA A 7 22.05 134.10 110.32
CA ALA A 7 20.91 133.26 109.95
C ALA A 7 20.50 133.36 108.46
N ALA A 8 20.98 134.36 107.71
CA ALA A 8 20.57 134.60 106.32
C ALA A 8 21.52 133.98 105.27
N GLU A 9 22.77 133.66 105.61
CA GLU A 9 23.72 132.99 104.70
C GLU A 9 23.66 131.45 104.78
N MET A 10 22.97 130.89 105.78
CA MET A 10 22.87 129.44 105.98
C MET A 10 21.77 128.76 105.15
N ALA A 11 20.88 129.54 104.49
CA ALA A 11 19.71 129.02 103.78
C ALA A 11 19.86 128.99 102.25
N VAL A 12 20.96 129.50 101.69
CA VAL A 12 21.25 129.43 100.25
C VAL A 12 22.70 129.00 100.06
N PRO A 13 22.98 127.72 99.78
CA PRO A 13 24.30 127.35 99.32
C PRO A 13 24.57 128.06 97.99
N VAL A 14 25.82 128.50 97.86
CA VAL A 14 26.41 129.23 96.74
C VAL A 14 26.07 128.51 95.43
N ARG A 15 25.36 129.15 94.50
CA ARG A 15 24.96 128.62 93.17
C ARG A 15 26.05 127.79 92.46
N ALA A 16 27.32 128.14 92.69
CA ALA A 16 28.49 127.41 92.20
C ALA A 16 28.54 125.93 92.66
N ASP A 17 28.13 125.61 93.89
CA ASP A 17 28.15 124.25 94.44
C ASP A 17 27.08 123.36 93.78
N LEU A 18 25.90 123.93 93.49
CA LEU A 18 24.84 123.24 92.75
C LEU A 18 25.23 123.02 91.28
N GLU A 19 25.87 124.01 90.64
CA GLU A 19 26.41 123.85 89.28
C GLU A 19 27.52 122.78 89.24
N ALA A 20 28.39 122.71 90.26
CA ALA A 20 29.40 121.67 90.38
C ALA A 20 28.78 120.27 90.60
N ALA A 21 27.72 120.16 91.41
CA ALA A 21 26.99 118.92 91.63
C ALA A 21 26.30 118.41 90.36
N VAL A 22 25.64 119.29 89.60
CA VAL A 22 25.03 118.97 88.29
C VAL A 22 26.10 118.51 87.31
N ARG A 23 27.22 119.24 87.17
CA ARG A 23 28.33 118.82 86.30
C ARG A 23 28.91 117.46 86.69
N THR A 24 28.99 117.18 87.99
CA THR A 24 29.46 115.87 88.49
C THR A 24 28.45 114.77 88.17
N ALA A 25 27.14 115.03 88.31
CA ALA A 25 26.09 114.10 87.94
C ALA A 25 26.06 113.84 86.43
N ASP A 26 26.23 114.89 85.61
CA ASP A 26 26.34 114.78 84.15
C ASP A 26 27.54 113.93 83.75
N LEU A 27 28.72 114.20 84.31
CA LEU A 27 29.92 113.40 84.05
C LEU A 27 29.73 111.93 84.44
N ARG A 28 29.08 111.66 85.58
CA ARG A 28 28.76 110.29 86.02
C ARG A 28 27.77 109.60 85.08
N LEU A 29 26.76 110.32 84.61
CA LEU A 29 25.76 109.81 83.67
C LEU A 29 26.40 109.50 82.32
N PHE A 30 27.20 110.42 81.76
CA PHE A 30 27.96 110.19 80.53
C PHE A 30 28.93 109.01 80.66
N GLN A 31 29.65 108.89 81.78
CA GLN A 31 30.54 107.76 82.04
C GLN A 31 29.76 106.44 82.19
N ALA A 32 28.61 106.44 82.85
CA ALA A 32 27.76 105.25 82.98
C ALA A 32 27.18 104.82 81.63
N MET A 33 26.74 105.77 80.80
CA MET A 33 26.27 105.50 79.43
C MET A 33 27.39 104.99 78.53
N ALA A 34 28.57 105.60 78.59
CA ALA A 34 29.74 105.16 77.82
C ALA A 34 30.17 103.73 78.22
N ARG A 35 30.20 103.42 79.52
CA ARG A 35 30.45 102.05 80.02
C ARG A 35 29.37 101.08 79.56
N GLY A 36 28.10 101.43 79.71
CA GLY A 36 26.98 100.58 79.29
C GLY A 36 26.98 100.28 77.80
N LEU A 37 27.35 101.24 76.95
CA LEU A 37 27.49 101.03 75.52
C LEU A 37 28.71 100.17 75.18
N ALA A 38 29.84 100.37 75.86
CA ALA A 38 31.03 99.55 75.70
C ALA A 38 30.78 98.09 76.10
N ASP A 39 30.07 97.84 77.19
CA ASP A 39 29.76 96.48 77.66
C ASP A 39 28.75 95.78 76.74
N ARG A 40 27.74 96.50 76.23
CA ARG A 40 26.84 95.98 75.19
C ARG A 40 27.59 95.64 73.89
N ARG A 41 28.55 96.48 73.48
CA ARG A 41 29.40 96.20 72.30
C ARG A 41 30.25 94.95 72.52
N LYS A 42 30.88 94.79 73.68
CA LYS A 42 31.64 93.57 74.04
C LYS A 42 30.74 92.34 74.03
N TYR A 43 29.51 92.44 74.54
CA TYR A 43 28.56 91.32 74.53
C TYR A 43 28.15 90.94 73.10
N LEU A 44 27.88 91.93 72.24
CA LEU A 44 27.60 91.70 70.82
C LEU A 44 28.79 91.07 70.09
N ASP A 45 30.01 91.53 70.35
CA ASP A 45 31.22 90.95 69.75
C ASP A 45 31.46 89.51 70.24
N ALA A 46 31.17 89.21 71.51
CA ALA A 46 31.26 87.87 72.06
C ALA A 46 30.21 86.93 71.46
N MET A 47 28.96 87.39 71.31
CA MET A 47 27.88 86.64 70.64
C MET A 47 28.21 86.42 69.16
N ALA A 48 28.70 87.43 68.45
CA ALA A 48 29.10 87.31 67.05
C ALA A 48 30.23 86.28 66.86
N ARG A 49 31.20 86.23 67.78
CA ARG A 49 32.24 85.17 67.78
C ARG A 49 31.68 83.79 68.13
N ALA A 50 30.71 83.72 69.04
CA ALA A 50 30.08 82.46 69.44
C ALA A 50 29.23 81.85 68.30
N LEU A 51 28.64 82.67 67.43
CA LEU A 51 27.97 82.20 66.21
C LEU A 51 28.94 81.62 65.16
N GLY A 52 30.25 81.87 65.31
CA GLY A 52 31.26 81.44 64.35
C GLY A 52 31.25 82.24 63.05
N ASP A 53 32.17 81.92 62.15
CA ASP A 53 32.24 82.54 60.83
C ASP A 53 31.17 81.94 59.89
N PRO A 54 30.22 82.74 59.38
CA PRO A 54 29.15 82.26 58.51
C PRO A 54 29.69 81.66 57.20
N GLN A 55 30.84 82.12 56.70
CA GLN A 55 31.44 81.54 55.49
C GLN A 55 31.91 80.12 55.75
N THR A 56 32.50 79.85 56.91
CA THR A 56 32.91 78.50 57.31
C THR A 56 31.70 77.57 57.48
N LEU A 57 30.62 78.03 58.13
CA LEU A 57 29.40 77.23 58.29
C LEU A 57 28.75 76.90 56.94
N LEU A 58 28.63 77.89 56.05
CA LEU A 58 28.12 77.67 54.70
C LEU A 58 29.04 76.77 53.87
N GLY A 59 30.37 76.92 53.99
CA GLY A 59 31.33 76.06 53.32
C GLY A 59 31.16 74.59 53.69
N THR A 60 31.00 74.29 54.98
CA THR A 60 30.72 72.91 55.42
C THR A 60 29.37 72.39 54.95
N ALA A 61 28.33 73.23 54.90
CA ALA A 61 27.02 72.85 54.40
C ALA A 61 27.02 72.58 52.88
N VAL A 62 27.70 73.42 52.11
CA VAL A 62 27.91 73.26 50.65
C VAL A 62 28.69 71.99 50.36
N GLN A 63 29.80 71.74 51.06
CA GLN A 63 30.58 70.52 50.88
C GLN A 63 29.75 69.26 51.17
N ARG A 64 28.90 69.27 52.21
CA ARG A 64 28.00 68.15 52.51
C ARG A 64 26.94 67.95 51.43
N LEU A 65 26.43 69.05 50.84
CA LEU A 65 25.48 68.99 49.73
C LEU A 65 26.14 68.40 48.49
N ASP A 66 27.35 68.83 48.14
CA ASP A 66 28.09 68.32 46.98
C ASP A 66 28.38 66.83 47.10
N VAL A 67 28.86 66.40 48.28
CA VAL A 67 29.09 64.98 48.55
C VAL A 67 27.77 64.18 48.50
N ALA A 68 26.67 64.73 49.01
CA ALA A 68 25.38 64.07 48.93
C ALA A 68 24.86 63.98 47.49
N ALA A 69 25.05 65.02 46.68
CA ALA A 69 24.68 65.07 45.27
C ALA A 69 25.47 64.04 44.46
N GLU A 70 26.80 64.01 44.61
CA GLU A 70 27.65 63.04 43.93
C GLU A 70 27.31 61.59 44.32
N ARG A 71 27.04 61.35 45.62
CA ARG A 71 26.61 60.02 46.08
C ARG A 71 25.24 59.63 45.53
N LEU A 72 24.31 60.58 45.42
CA LEU A 72 22.99 60.34 44.84
C LEU A 72 23.11 59.99 43.35
N GLU A 73 23.86 60.78 42.58
CA GLU A 73 24.06 60.53 41.14
C GLU A 73 24.69 59.17 40.89
N ASN A 74 25.77 58.86 41.62
CA ASN A 74 26.44 57.56 41.51
C ASN A 74 25.54 56.41 41.97
N GLY A 75 24.76 56.61 43.04
CA GLY A 75 23.82 55.62 43.57
C GLY A 75 22.69 55.31 42.60
N VAL A 76 22.08 56.32 41.98
CA VAL A 76 21.03 56.15 40.98
C VAL A 76 21.59 55.47 39.72
N ALA A 77 22.75 55.91 39.23
CA ALA A 77 23.38 55.30 38.06
C ALA A 77 23.78 53.83 38.28
N ALA A 78 24.29 53.49 39.47
CA ALA A 78 24.59 52.11 39.84
C ALA A 78 23.30 51.27 40.00
N GLY A 79 22.29 51.81 40.68
CA GLY A 79 21.02 51.13 40.88
C GLY A 79 20.27 50.84 39.57
N LEU A 80 20.28 51.78 38.62
CA LEU A 80 19.68 51.58 37.31
C LEU A 80 20.40 50.51 36.49
N ARG A 81 21.75 50.52 36.49
CA ARG A 81 22.56 49.48 35.85
C ARG A 81 22.27 48.09 36.42
N GLN A 82 22.17 47.97 37.74
CA GLN A 82 21.84 46.69 38.39
C GLN A 82 20.44 46.20 38.01
N ARG A 83 19.44 47.09 38.01
CA ARG A 83 18.08 46.73 37.59
C ARG A 83 18.01 46.33 36.12
N GLN A 84 18.75 47.02 35.25
CA GLN A 84 18.86 46.65 33.83
C GLN A 84 19.50 45.27 33.65
N SER A 85 20.57 44.97 34.40
CA SER A 85 21.20 43.65 34.35
C SER A 85 20.29 42.55 34.89
N ASP A 86 19.54 42.81 35.97
CA ASP A 86 18.59 41.83 36.54
C ASP A 86 17.45 41.54 35.57
N VAL A 87 16.91 42.57 34.91
CA VAL A 87 15.89 42.42 33.86
C VAL A 87 16.45 41.64 32.68
N ALA A 88 17.66 41.97 32.20
CA ALA A 88 18.31 41.26 31.11
C ALA A 88 18.58 39.77 31.46
N ALA A 89 19.04 39.48 32.67
CA ALA A 89 19.27 38.12 33.14
C ALA A 89 17.97 37.32 33.26
N ARG A 90 16.88 37.93 33.75
CA ARG A 90 15.55 37.31 33.79
C ARG A 90 14.98 37.11 32.39
N ALA A 91 15.17 38.07 31.49
CA ALA A 91 14.75 37.96 30.09
C ALA A 91 15.52 36.87 29.35
N ALA A 92 16.81 36.69 29.62
CA ALA A 92 17.63 35.62 29.03
C ALA A 92 17.22 34.23 29.52
N ARG A 93 16.65 34.11 30.72
CA ARG A 93 16.06 32.85 31.22
C ARG A 93 14.73 32.51 30.56
N LEU A 94 14.04 33.49 29.99
CA LEU A 94 12.84 33.25 29.20
C LEU A 94 13.28 32.82 27.80
N VAL A 95 13.08 31.54 27.47
CA VAL A 95 13.24 31.05 26.11
C VAL A 95 12.38 31.91 25.18
N HIS A 96 13.00 32.54 24.19
CA HIS A 96 12.32 33.48 23.33
C HIS A 96 11.11 32.78 22.67
N PRO A 97 9.89 33.35 22.70
CA PRO A 97 8.69 32.67 22.21
C PRO A 97 8.81 32.21 20.76
N ARG A 98 9.52 32.98 19.92
CA ARG A 98 9.85 32.57 18.54
C ARG A 98 10.71 31.30 18.46
N GLN A 99 11.66 31.10 19.38
CA GLN A 99 12.47 29.87 19.42
C GLN A 99 11.63 28.67 19.85
N LEU A 100 10.74 28.83 20.83
CA LEU A 100 9.81 27.77 21.24
C LEU A 100 8.86 27.41 20.07
N LEU A 101 8.29 28.41 19.40
CA LEU A 101 7.42 28.20 18.24
C LEU A 101 8.18 27.55 17.08
N ALA A 102 9.43 27.95 16.83
CA ALA A 102 10.28 27.33 15.80
C ALA A 102 10.57 25.86 16.14
N ALA A 103 10.94 25.56 17.38
CA ALA A 103 11.21 24.18 17.82
C ALA A 103 9.96 23.30 17.73
N LYS A 104 8.79 23.81 18.16
CA LYS A 104 7.52 23.09 18.04
C LYS A 104 7.08 22.94 16.58
N GLY A 105 7.30 23.96 15.74
CA GLY A 105 7.05 23.90 14.30
C GLY A 105 7.91 22.86 13.60
N GLN A 106 9.21 22.78 13.94
CA GLN A 106 10.11 21.74 13.44
C GLN A 106 9.68 20.34 13.89
N ALA A 107 9.29 20.17 15.15
CA ALA A 107 8.79 18.90 15.67
C ALA A 107 7.50 18.45 14.94
N LEU A 108 6.57 19.38 14.70
CA LEU A 108 5.35 19.11 13.94
C LEU A 108 5.68 18.72 12.49
N ALA A 109 6.56 19.47 11.82
CA ALA A 109 6.98 19.17 10.45
C ALA A 109 7.76 17.85 10.31
N ALA A 110 8.44 17.40 11.36
CA ALA A 110 9.05 16.08 11.41
C ALA A 110 7.98 14.99 11.59
N GLY A 111 7.02 15.22 12.48
CA GLY A 111 5.88 14.32 12.69
C GLY A 111 5.02 14.12 11.45
N THR A 112 4.70 15.19 10.71
CA THR A 112 3.94 15.10 9.45
C THR A 112 4.69 14.29 8.40
N ARG A 113 5.98 14.57 8.18
CA ARG A 113 6.81 13.81 7.24
C ARG A 113 6.91 12.33 7.61
N ALA A 114 7.06 12.01 8.90
CA ALA A 114 7.09 10.63 9.37
C ALA A 114 5.75 9.92 9.13
N LEU A 115 4.62 10.61 9.34
CA LEU A 115 3.30 10.07 9.07
C LEU A 115 3.08 9.81 7.57
N ASP A 116 3.46 10.75 6.70
CA ASP A 116 3.33 10.61 5.25
C ASP A 116 4.14 9.40 4.74
N GLN A 117 5.38 9.26 5.22
CA GLN A 117 6.23 8.11 4.88
C GLN A 117 5.66 6.78 5.40
N ALA A 118 5.10 6.76 6.62
CA ALA A 118 4.47 5.57 7.17
C ALA A 118 3.21 5.18 6.38
N MET A 119 2.39 6.17 5.96
CA MET A 119 1.21 5.94 5.14
C MET A 119 1.58 5.42 3.75
N ALA A 120 2.57 6.03 3.08
CA ALA A 120 3.07 5.56 1.80
C ALA A 120 3.60 4.12 1.90
N GLY A 121 4.44 3.84 2.91
CA GLY A 121 4.96 2.50 3.15
C GLY A 121 3.88 1.47 3.52
N GLN A 122 2.77 1.89 4.12
CA GLN A 122 1.63 1.00 4.39
C GLN A 122 0.82 0.70 3.12
N LEU A 123 0.64 1.68 2.23
CA LEU A 123 0.00 1.49 0.94
C LEU A 123 0.81 0.54 0.05
N ASP A 124 2.13 0.69 0.01
CA ASP A 124 3.00 -0.17 -0.80
C ASP A 124 3.04 -1.61 -0.26
N ARG A 125 3.10 -1.78 1.07
CA ARG A 125 2.96 -3.11 1.70
C ARG A 125 1.61 -3.74 1.40
N SER A 126 0.53 -2.95 1.41
CA SER A 126 -0.82 -3.42 1.10
C SER A 126 -0.95 -3.83 -0.37
N ARG A 127 -0.37 -3.04 -1.30
CA ARG A 127 -0.28 -3.37 -2.73
C ARG A 127 0.51 -4.65 -2.94
N ALA A 128 1.72 -4.74 -2.41
CA ALA A 128 2.57 -5.93 -2.53
C ALA A 128 1.89 -7.18 -1.95
N ARG A 129 1.13 -7.07 -0.85
CA ARG A 129 0.34 -8.19 -0.30
C ARG A 129 -0.76 -8.61 -1.27
N ARG A 130 -1.50 -7.65 -1.85
CA ARG A 130 -2.52 -7.93 -2.86
C ARG A 130 -1.91 -8.58 -4.10
N ASP A 131 -0.79 -8.06 -4.59
CA ASP A 131 -0.09 -8.58 -5.77
C ASP A 131 0.40 -10.02 -5.54
N ARG A 132 0.91 -10.34 -4.35
CA ARG A 132 1.27 -11.73 -4.00
C ARG A 132 0.07 -12.66 -4.01
N VAL A 133 -1.07 -12.24 -3.46
CA VAL A 133 -2.29 -13.05 -3.47
C VAL A 133 -2.83 -13.19 -4.90
N ALA A 134 -2.82 -12.11 -5.68
CA ALA A 134 -3.21 -12.12 -7.08
C ALA A 134 -2.29 -13.02 -7.93
N ALA A 135 -0.98 -13.01 -7.68
CA ALA A 135 -0.02 -13.90 -8.35
C ALA A 135 -0.28 -15.38 -8.03
N ARG A 136 -0.75 -15.70 -6.82
CA ARG A 136 -1.16 -17.07 -6.46
C ARG A 136 -2.49 -17.48 -7.12
N LEU A 137 -3.32 -16.51 -7.48
CA LEU A 137 -4.59 -16.71 -8.18
C LEU A 137 -4.44 -16.56 -9.70
N HIS A 138 -3.21 -16.49 -10.23
CA HIS A 138 -2.99 -16.11 -11.61
C HIS A 138 -3.63 -17.12 -12.58
N PRO A 139 -4.41 -16.65 -13.58
CA PRO A 139 -5.07 -17.49 -14.58
C PRO A 139 -4.10 -18.43 -15.31
N GLY A 140 -2.82 -18.06 -15.40
CA GLY A 140 -1.77 -18.86 -16.04
C GLY A 140 -1.54 -20.23 -15.39
N LEU A 141 -1.61 -20.34 -14.06
CA LEU A 141 -1.47 -21.63 -13.36
C LEU A 141 -2.67 -22.53 -13.65
N PHE A 142 -3.88 -21.96 -13.67
CA PHE A 142 -5.08 -22.68 -14.08
C PHE A 142 -5.09 -23.02 -15.57
N ALA A 143 -4.57 -22.15 -16.43
CA ALA A 143 -4.49 -22.37 -17.86
C ALA A 143 -3.49 -23.48 -18.21
N SER A 144 -2.34 -23.56 -17.51
CA SER A 144 -1.39 -24.65 -17.71
C SER A 144 -1.95 -25.99 -17.24
N GLU A 145 -2.55 -26.04 -16.04
CA GLU A 145 -3.22 -27.23 -15.51
C GLU A 145 -4.36 -27.69 -16.43
N LEU A 146 -5.22 -26.76 -16.86
CA LEU A 146 -6.33 -27.05 -17.77
C LEU A 146 -5.85 -27.53 -19.14
N ARG A 147 -4.74 -26.98 -19.65
CA ARG A 147 -4.14 -27.41 -20.92
C ARG A 147 -3.58 -28.82 -20.81
N VAL A 148 -2.87 -29.15 -19.73
CA VAL A 148 -2.36 -30.50 -19.47
C VAL A 148 -3.51 -31.49 -19.31
N ALA A 149 -4.55 -31.14 -18.54
CA ALA A 149 -5.74 -31.97 -18.39
C ALA A 149 -6.46 -32.20 -19.72
N ALA A 150 -6.65 -31.15 -20.54
CA ALA A 150 -7.28 -31.25 -21.85
C ALA A 150 -6.46 -32.10 -22.83
N GLU A 151 -5.14 -32.02 -22.79
CA GLU A 151 -4.25 -32.86 -23.60
C GLU A 151 -4.33 -34.34 -23.18
N ARG A 152 -4.40 -34.63 -21.86
CA ARG A 152 -4.59 -35.99 -21.35
C ARG A 152 -5.91 -36.58 -21.80
N VAL A 153 -7.00 -35.81 -21.74
CA VAL A 153 -8.33 -36.24 -22.22
C VAL A 153 -8.29 -36.50 -23.73
N ARG A 154 -7.68 -35.61 -24.52
CA ARG A 154 -7.55 -35.79 -25.98
C ARG A 154 -6.76 -37.05 -26.35
N ARG A 155 -5.67 -37.36 -25.66
CA ARG A 155 -4.91 -38.60 -25.86
C ARG A 155 -5.72 -39.83 -25.51
N ALA A 156 -6.36 -39.84 -24.34
CA ALA A 156 -7.21 -40.94 -23.91
C ALA A 156 -8.36 -41.21 -24.89
N ALA A 157 -8.96 -40.15 -25.45
CA ALA A 157 -9.98 -40.26 -26.49
C ALA A 157 -9.43 -40.87 -27.78
N ALA A 158 -8.29 -40.38 -28.27
CA ALA A 158 -7.65 -40.93 -29.48
C ALA A 158 -7.23 -42.40 -29.33
N ASP A 159 -6.74 -42.79 -28.14
CA ASP A 159 -6.39 -44.17 -27.83
C ASP A 159 -7.64 -45.07 -27.78
N LEU A 160 -8.75 -44.55 -27.22
CA LEU A 160 -10.04 -45.25 -27.19
C LEU A 160 -10.58 -45.45 -28.61
N ASP A 161 -10.58 -44.43 -29.45
CA ASP A 161 -11.02 -44.51 -30.85
C ASP A 161 -10.16 -45.51 -31.64
N GLY A 162 -8.85 -45.47 -31.45
CA GLY A 162 -7.93 -46.41 -32.09
C GLY A 162 -8.15 -47.86 -31.63
N SER A 163 -8.38 -48.09 -30.33
CA SER A 163 -8.61 -49.43 -29.78
C SER A 163 -9.98 -50.00 -30.18
N THR A 164 -11.03 -49.19 -30.14
CA THR A 164 -12.38 -49.58 -30.60
C THR A 164 -12.39 -49.87 -32.10
N GLY A 165 -11.73 -49.04 -32.91
CA GLY A 165 -11.57 -49.31 -34.34
C GLY A 165 -10.87 -50.64 -34.64
N ARG A 166 -9.81 -50.97 -33.89
CA ARG A 166 -9.13 -52.28 -34.00
C ARG A 166 -10.02 -53.45 -33.59
N LEU A 167 -10.78 -53.31 -32.50
CA LEU A 167 -11.72 -54.35 -32.05
C LEU A 167 -12.84 -54.60 -33.06
N LEU A 168 -13.43 -53.53 -33.60
CA LEU A 168 -14.48 -53.64 -34.62
C LEU A 168 -13.96 -54.29 -35.90
N LYS A 169 -12.76 -53.91 -36.36
CA LYS A 169 -12.14 -54.52 -37.54
C LYS A 169 -11.85 -56.00 -37.32
N ALA A 170 -11.30 -56.37 -36.16
CA ALA A 170 -11.04 -57.77 -35.84
C ALA A 170 -12.34 -58.60 -35.77
N ALA A 171 -13.42 -58.03 -35.25
CA ALA A 171 -14.74 -58.66 -35.24
C ALA A 171 -15.31 -58.84 -36.65
N ASP A 172 -15.21 -57.82 -37.51
CA ASP A 172 -15.63 -57.85 -38.91
C ASP A 172 -14.84 -58.89 -39.72
N ASP A 173 -13.51 -58.92 -39.57
CA ASP A 173 -12.66 -59.91 -40.22
C ASP A 173 -12.99 -61.35 -39.77
N ARG A 174 -13.31 -61.53 -38.48
CA ARG A 174 -13.75 -62.82 -37.92
C ARG A 174 -15.10 -63.24 -38.48
N LEU A 175 -16.05 -62.32 -38.57
CA LEU A 175 -17.38 -62.57 -39.14
C LEU A 175 -17.28 -62.93 -40.63
N ARG A 176 -16.46 -62.22 -41.41
CA ARG A 176 -16.19 -62.55 -42.82
C ARG A 176 -15.54 -63.91 -42.97
N ALA A 177 -14.57 -64.25 -42.11
CA ALA A 177 -13.94 -65.56 -42.13
C ALA A 177 -14.95 -66.68 -41.86
N GLN A 178 -15.82 -66.51 -40.86
CA GLN A 178 -16.91 -67.45 -40.57
C GLN A 178 -17.93 -67.53 -41.72
N GLY A 179 -18.27 -66.40 -42.35
CA GLY A 179 -19.13 -66.36 -43.54
C GLY A 179 -18.56 -67.19 -44.69
N ARG A 180 -17.26 -67.07 -44.98
CA ARG A 180 -16.60 -67.91 -46.01
C ARG A 180 -16.65 -69.40 -45.67
N LEU A 181 -16.53 -69.77 -44.39
CA LEU A 181 -16.67 -71.15 -43.96
C LEU A 181 -18.11 -71.65 -44.18
N LEU A 182 -19.12 -70.88 -43.77
CA LEU A 182 -20.52 -71.21 -44.00
C LEU A 182 -20.83 -71.38 -45.50
N GLU A 183 -20.26 -70.51 -46.34
CA GLU A 183 -20.38 -70.60 -47.79
C GLU A 183 -19.75 -71.91 -48.30
N SER A 184 -18.60 -72.33 -47.78
CA SER A 184 -17.97 -73.59 -48.17
C SER A 184 -18.76 -74.85 -47.76
N TYR A 185 -19.52 -74.77 -46.66
CA TYR A 185 -20.39 -75.86 -46.19
C TYR A 185 -21.83 -75.78 -46.75
N SER A 186 -22.14 -74.76 -47.55
CA SER A 186 -23.45 -74.58 -48.16
C SER A 186 -23.62 -75.55 -49.34
N PHE A 187 -24.64 -76.42 -49.22
CA PHE A 187 -25.03 -77.34 -50.29
C PHE A 187 -25.48 -76.59 -51.57
N ARG A 188 -25.84 -75.31 -51.45
CA ARG A 188 -26.27 -74.46 -52.56
C ARG A 188 -25.15 -74.23 -53.57
N ASN A 189 -23.91 -74.05 -53.09
CA ASN A 189 -22.73 -73.96 -53.96
C ASN A 189 -22.40 -75.27 -54.68
N VAL A 190 -22.87 -76.41 -54.15
CA VAL A 190 -22.76 -77.70 -54.81
C VAL A 190 -23.82 -77.81 -55.92
N LEU A 191 -25.04 -77.31 -55.68
CA LEU A 191 -26.09 -77.25 -56.70
C LEU A 191 -25.72 -76.32 -57.86
N ASP A 192 -25.10 -75.15 -57.57
CA ASP A 192 -24.61 -74.20 -58.59
C ASP A 192 -23.52 -74.80 -59.50
N ARG A 193 -22.82 -75.83 -59.02
CA ARG A 193 -21.78 -76.55 -59.78
C ARG A 193 -22.32 -77.71 -60.64
N GLY A 194 -23.63 -77.82 -60.78
CA GLY A 194 -24.30 -78.77 -61.68
C GLY A 194 -24.65 -80.12 -61.06
N PHE A 195 -24.63 -80.24 -59.72
CA PHE A 195 -25.13 -81.42 -59.02
C PHE A 195 -26.61 -81.24 -58.68
N ALA A 196 -27.38 -82.32 -58.66
CA ALA A 196 -28.79 -82.30 -58.25
C ALA A 196 -28.98 -83.05 -56.93
N LEU A 197 -29.73 -82.46 -56.00
CA LEU A 197 -30.10 -83.13 -54.75
C LEU A 197 -31.39 -83.92 -54.96
N VAL A 198 -31.30 -85.26 -54.86
CA VAL A 198 -32.44 -86.16 -55.02
C VAL A 198 -33.18 -86.30 -53.69
N ARG A 199 -34.47 -86.00 -53.67
CA ARG A 199 -35.36 -86.20 -52.51
C ARG A 199 -36.51 -87.15 -52.85
N ASP A 200 -36.85 -87.98 -51.90
CA ASP A 200 -38.01 -88.89 -51.98
C ASP A 200 -39.34 -88.12 -51.84
N ALA A 201 -40.48 -88.80 -52.04
CA ALA A 201 -41.83 -88.28 -51.87
C ALA A 201 -42.07 -87.64 -50.48
N ASP A 202 -41.37 -88.13 -49.45
CA ASP A 202 -41.41 -87.59 -48.08
C ASP A 202 -40.45 -86.42 -47.84
N GLY A 203 -39.76 -85.92 -48.89
CA GLY A 203 -38.81 -84.81 -48.80
C GLY A 203 -37.45 -85.16 -48.19
N ARG A 204 -37.18 -86.45 -47.92
CA ARG A 204 -35.90 -86.94 -47.38
C ARG A 204 -34.85 -87.07 -48.49
N VAL A 205 -33.61 -86.69 -48.20
CA VAL A 205 -32.50 -86.76 -49.17
C VAL A 205 -32.06 -88.21 -49.36
N VAL A 206 -32.08 -88.68 -50.61
CA VAL A 206 -31.62 -90.01 -51.00
C VAL A 206 -30.13 -89.91 -51.30
N ARG A 207 -29.28 -90.57 -50.49
CA ARG A 207 -27.81 -90.48 -50.58
C ARG A 207 -27.16 -91.64 -51.34
N ARG A 208 -27.86 -92.76 -51.51
CA ARG A 208 -27.34 -93.96 -52.18
C ARG A 208 -28.40 -94.49 -53.14
N ALA A 209 -27.97 -94.96 -54.31
CA ALA A 209 -28.87 -95.56 -55.29
C ALA A 209 -29.61 -96.79 -54.75
N ALA A 210 -28.99 -97.55 -53.83
CA ALA A 210 -29.58 -98.74 -53.20
C ALA A 210 -30.75 -98.44 -52.24
N ASP A 211 -30.91 -97.19 -51.82
CA ASP A 211 -32.00 -96.74 -50.96
C ASP A 211 -33.24 -96.33 -51.77
N THR A 212 -33.23 -96.61 -53.08
CA THR A 212 -34.28 -96.23 -54.04
C THR A 212 -34.82 -97.46 -54.76
N SER A 213 -36.13 -97.48 -54.99
CA SER A 213 -36.83 -98.58 -55.66
C SER A 213 -37.17 -98.21 -57.11
N ASP A 214 -37.28 -99.21 -57.98
CA ASP A 214 -37.70 -99.03 -59.36
C ASP A 214 -39.15 -98.51 -59.42
N GLY A 215 -39.39 -97.45 -60.20
CA GLY A 215 -40.68 -96.75 -60.29
C GLY A 215 -40.93 -95.69 -59.20
N GLN A 216 -39.97 -95.42 -58.30
CA GLN A 216 -40.16 -94.45 -57.22
C GLN A 216 -40.09 -92.99 -57.72
N PRO A 217 -41.10 -92.14 -57.44
CA PRO A 217 -41.06 -90.72 -57.78
C PRO A 217 -40.09 -89.99 -56.86
N VAL A 218 -39.16 -89.25 -57.45
CA VAL A 218 -38.16 -88.43 -56.76
C VAL A 218 -38.20 -86.99 -57.27
N SER A 219 -37.80 -86.05 -56.42
CA SER A 219 -37.65 -84.65 -56.78
C SER A 219 -36.16 -84.28 -56.82
N LEU A 220 -35.71 -83.82 -57.98
CA LEU A 220 -34.37 -83.32 -58.23
C LEU A 220 -34.35 -81.83 -57.97
N HIS A 221 -33.60 -81.40 -56.97
CA HIS A 221 -33.40 -79.98 -56.69
C HIS A 221 -32.09 -79.53 -57.32
N PHE A 222 -32.18 -78.61 -58.27
CA PHE A 222 -31.07 -77.93 -58.91
C PHE A 222 -30.88 -76.53 -58.29
N ALA A 223 -29.84 -75.82 -58.73
CA ALA A 223 -29.58 -74.44 -58.32
C ALA A 223 -30.74 -73.48 -58.62
N ASP A 224 -31.38 -73.69 -59.76
CA ASP A 224 -32.37 -72.80 -60.39
C ASP A 224 -33.82 -73.26 -60.21
N GLY A 225 -34.06 -74.50 -59.79
CA GLY A 225 -35.41 -75.01 -59.60
C GLY A 225 -35.50 -76.46 -59.18
N VAL A 226 -36.73 -76.96 -59.06
CA VAL A 226 -37.03 -78.36 -58.70
C VAL A 226 -37.71 -79.04 -59.88
N ALA A 227 -37.24 -80.23 -60.26
CA ALA A 227 -37.81 -81.05 -61.31
C ALA A 227 -38.20 -82.44 -60.76
N GLY A 228 -39.33 -82.99 -61.21
CA GLY A 228 -39.73 -84.36 -60.87
C GLY A 228 -39.04 -85.38 -61.79
N ALA A 229 -38.61 -86.51 -61.23
CA ALA A 229 -38.06 -87.65 -61.96
C ALA A 229 -38.58 -88.96 -61.34
N VAL A 230 -38.50 -90.07 -62.07
CA VAL A 230 -38.85 -91.41 -61.57
C VAL A 230 -37.62 -92.29 -61.73
N ILE A 231 -37.25 -93.05 -60.69
CA ILE A 231 -36.08 -93.93 -60.71
C ILE A 231 -36.38 -95.19 -61.53
N GLY A 232 -35.52 -95.51 -62.50
CA GLY A 232 -35.60 -96.72 -63.32
C GLY A 232 -34.52 -97.75 -62.98
N SER A 233 -34.78 -99.04 -63.18
CA SER A 233 -33.80 -100.13 -63.03
C SER A 233 -32.54 -99.92 -63.90
N PRO A 234 -31.31 -100.18 -63.39
CA PRO A 234 -30.09 -100.06 -64.16
C PRO A 234 -29.94 -101.26 -65.10
N GLY A 235 -30.55 -101.17 -66.28
CA GLY A 235 -30.47 -102.23 -67.29
C GLY A 235 -31.26 -101.86 -68.54
N THR A 236 -30.53 -101.36 -69.54
CA THR A 236 -30.91 -101.34 -70.96
C THR A 236 -32.33 -100.88 -71.28
N ASP A 237 -32.49 -99.55 -71.35
CA ASP A 237 -33.25 -98.96 -72.45
C ASP A 237 -32.65 -97.59 -72.77
N ALA A 238 -32.06 -97.51 -73.95
CA ALA A 238 -31.61 -96.27 -74.55
C ALA A 238 -32.80 -95.62 -75.27
N PRO A 239 -33.23 -94.41 -74.88
CA PRO A 239 -34.09 -93.61 -75.73
C PRO A 239 -33.20 -92.75 -76.64
N THR A 240 -33.12 -93.20 -77.88
CA THR A 240 -33.11 -92.41 -79.11
C THR A 240 -32.92 -90.88 -78.98
N LYS A 241 -31.76 -90.42 -79.45
CA LYS A 241 -31.53 -89.04 -79.90
C LYS A 241 -32.64 -88.56 -80.85
N PRO A 242 -33.16 -87.34 -80.65
CA PRO A 242 -33.59 -86.49 -81.76
C PRO A 242 -32.42 -85.62 -82.24
N ARG A 243 -32.24 -85.63 -83.57
CA ARG A 243 -31.23 -84.96 -84.39
C ARG A 243 -31.43 -83.41 -84.40
N PRO A 244 -30.37 -82.62 -84.60
CA PRO A 244 -30.38 -81.16 -84.42
C PRO A 244 -30.99 -80.41 -85.62
N ALA A 245 -31.49 -79.20 -85.35
CA ALA A 245 -31.90 -78.21 -86.35
C ALA A 245 -30.95 -76.99 -86.35
N PRO A 246 -30.82 -76.27 -87.49
CA PRO A 246 -29.56 -75.65 -87.94
C PRO A 246 -29.38 -74.15 -87.65
N LYS A 247 -28.14 -73.70 -87.88
CA LYS A 247 -27.52 -72.38 -87.66
C LYS A 247 -28.23 -71.17 -88.29
N ALA A 248 -28.09 -70.01 -87.64
CA ALA A 248 -27.74 -68.76 -88.31
C ALA A 248 -26.76 -67.92 -87.46
N ALA A 249 -25.63 -67.57 -88.05
CA ALA A 249 -24.73 -66.47 -87.64
C ALA A 249 -24.79 -65.44 -88.79
N PRO A 250 -24.35 -64.15 -88.63
CA PRO A 250 -22.91 -63.89 -88.52
C PRO A 250 -22.44 -62.58 -87.82
N LYS A 251 -21.16 -62.61 -87.39
CA LYS A 251 -20.08 -61.58 -87.50
C LYS A 251 -20.25 -60.19 -86.81
N ALA A 252 -19.22 -59.54 -86.25
CA ALA A 252 -17.76 -59.71 -86.28
C ALA A 252 -17.09 -59.01 -85.06
N THR A 253 -15.98 -59.59 -84.60
CA THR A 253 -14.84 -58.97 -83.87
C THR A 253 -13.98 -58.13 -84.85
N PRO A 254 -12.97 -57.29 -84.45
CA PRO A 254 -11.89 -57.57 -83.46
C PRO A 254 -11.43 -56.31 -82.68
N ALA A 255 -10.39 -56.20 -81.83
CA ALA A 255 -9.18 -56.96 -81.53
C ALA A 255 -8.69 -56.51 -80.12
N ALA A 256 -8.16 -57.43 -79.30
CA ALA A 256 -6.76 -57.46 -78.83
C ALA A 256 -6.24 -56.27 -77.98
N SER A 257 -5.95 -56.53 -76.70
CA SER A 257 -4.58 -56.60 -76.14
C SER A 257 -4.58 -56.44 -74.62
N SER A 258 -4.16 -57.49 -73.91
CA SER A 258 -3.47 -57.41 -72.61
C SER A 258 -1.95 -57.49 -72.87
N PRO A 259 -1.03 -57.42 -71.89
CA PRO A 259 -1.01 -56.87 -70.52
C PRO A 259 0.16 -55.84 -70.35
N SER A 260 0.40 -55.17 -69.22
CA SER A 260 1.27 -55.62 -68.08
C SER A 260 1.72 -54.37 -67.25
N PRO A 261 2.54 -54.46 -66.18
CA PRO A 261 2.28 -53.80 -64.88
C PRO A 261 3.22 -52.62 -64.60
N LYS A 262 2.96 -51.80 -63.57
CA LYS A 262 4.03 -51.00 -62.95
C LYS A 262 3.91 -50.92 -61.42
N GLN A 263 4.93 -51.50 -60.83
CA GLN A 263 5.43 -51.44 -59.48
C GLN A 263 6.38 -50.22 -59.37
N GLY A 264 6.39 -49.51 -58.23
CA GLY A 264 7.57 -48.72 -57.81
C GLY A 264 7.34 -47.28 -57.34
N SER A 265 7.32 -47.10 -56.01
CA SER A 265 8.36 -46.39 -55.21
C SER A 265 8.56 -44.87 -55.27
N LEU A 266 8.51 -44.27 -54.06
CA LEU A 266 9.32 -43.16 -53.48
C LEU A 266 9.49 -41.83 -54.26
N LEU A 267 8.90 -40.77 -53.69
CA LEU A 267 9.58 -39.51 -53.28
C LEU A 267 8.66 -38.71 -52.34
#